data_AF-A0A0S4L479-F1
#
_entry.id   AF-A0A0S4L479-F1
#
_cell.length_a   1.000
_cell.length_b   1.000
_cell.length_c   1.000
_cell.angle_alpha   90.00
_cell.angle_beta   90.00
_cell.angle_gamma   90.00
#
_symmetry.space_group_name_H-M   'P 1'
#
loop_
_entity.id
_entity.type
_entity.pdbx_description
1 polymer ?
#
loop_
_entity_poly.entity_id
_entity_poly.type
_entity_poly.pdbx_seq_one_letter_code
_entity_poly.pdbx_strand_id
1 'polypeptide(L)'
;MYNQEHKLYEELGALARFVDNARNAISTATPQITSINTQLPAATSHLSDLSKMTEDGTLEVMRLTEIMQDNHERVAKDLSAVVEVLQAMDCVALAGRLGNVSSVLAQDNKYLTEIMTALSFQDLVAQRVKKLVVILDEVQGKLMELVVVFGLQGKGEAASDAGTAGHLLKQLEESKTTAMQQKVADDILAQFGFK
;
A
#
# COMPACT_ATOMS: atom_id res chain seq x y z
N MET A 1 -5.21 -42.67 45.79
CA MET A 1 -6.11 -42.00 44.83
C MET A 1 -6.48 -40.57 45.25
N TYR A 2 -6.60 -40.25 46.55
CA TYR A 2 -6.95 -38.89 47.04
C TYR A 2 -5.98 -37.75 46.66
N ASN A 3 -4.69 -38.06 46.49
CA ASN A 3 -3.65 -37.05 46.22
C ASN A 3 -3.59 -36.60 44.73
N GLN A 4 -4.24 -37.36 43.83
CA GLN A 4 -4.25 -37.08 42.39
C GLN A 4 -5.39 -36.12 42.03
N GLU A 5 -6.54 -36.24 42.68
CA GLU A 5 -7.67 -35.30 42.52
C GLU A 5 -7.30 -33.90 43.02
N HIS A 6 -6.64 -33.80 44.18
CA HIS A 6 -6.24 -32.51 44.74
C HIS A 6 -5.26 -31.74 43.83
N LYS A 7 -4.35 -32.47 43.17
CA LYS A 7 -3.40 -31.93 42.20
C LYS A 7 -4.10 -31.50 40.90
N LEU A 8 -5.12 -32.25 40.47
CA LEU A 8 -5.95 -31.91 39.31
C LEU A 8 -6.76 -30.63 39.55
N TYR A 9 -7.34 -30.47 40.75
CA TYR A 9 -8.05 -29.24 41.14
C TYR A 9 -7.12 -28.03 41.22
N GLU A 10 -5.88 -28.23 41.67
CA GLU A 10 -4.87 -27.18 41.75
C GLU A 10 -4.40 -26.74 40.35
N GLU A 11 -4.17 -27.69 39.44
CA GLU A 11 -3.85 -27.41 38.03
C GLU A 11 -5.02 -26.76 37.29
N LEU A 12 -6.27 -27.18 37.57
CA LEU A 12 -7.47 -26.58 37.00
C LEU A 12 -7.67 -25.13 37.51
N GLY A 13 -7.37 -24.87 38.78
CA GLY A 13 -7.38 -23.53 39.36
C GLY A 13 -6.29 -22.62 38.79
N ALA A 14 -5.09 -23.16 38.52
CA ALA A 14 -4.03 -22.44 37.83
C ALA A 14 -4.40 -22.11 36.37
N LEU A 15 -5.02 -23.06 35.67
CA LEU A 15 -5.53 -22.85 34.31
C LEU A 15 -6.64 -21.80 34.27
N ALA A 16 -7.58 -21.84 35.23
CA ALA A 16 -8.64 -20.84 35.34
C ALA A 16 -8.08 -19.43 35.53
N ARG A 17 -7.10 -19.25 36.43
CA ARG A 17 -6.41 -17.96 36.63
C ARG A 17 -5.61 -17.52 35.40
N PHE A 18 -4.98 -18.46 34.71
CA PHE A 18 -4.27 -18.17 33.46
C PHE A 18 -5.24 -17.65 32.38
N VAL A 19 -6.38 -18.30 32.21
CA VAL A 19 -7.44 -17.88 31.28
C VAL A 19 -7.98 -16.49 31.66
N ASP A 20 -8.22 -16.23 32.95
CA ASP A 20 -8.74 -14.95 33.42
C ASP A 20 -7.72 -13.80 33.25
N ASN A 21 -6.43 -14.08 33.50
CA ASN A 21 -5.35 -13.14 33.24
C ASN A 21 -5.19 -12.84 31.74
N ALA A 22 -5.26 -13.87 30.89
CA ALA A 22 -5.24 -13.70 29.44
C ALA A 22 -6.44 -12.88 28.96
N ARG A 23 -7.64 -13.14 29.49
CA ARG A 23 -8.86 -12.37 29.22
C ARG A 23 -8.70 -10.90 29.61
N ASN A 24 -8.18 -10.61 30.81
CA ASN A 24 -7.97 -9.24 31.26
C ASN A 24 -6.92 -8.51 30.40
N ALA A 25 -5.82 -9.18 30.05
CA ALA A 25 -4.80 -8.62 29.15
C ALA A 25 -5.39 -8.27 27.77
N ILE A 26 -6.21 -9.15 27.21
CA ILE A 26 -6.88 -8.92 25.92
C ILE A 26 -7.93 -7.81 26.03
N SER A 27 -8.73 -7.78 27.09
CA SER A 27 -9.69 -6.70 27.36
C SER A 27 -9.01 -5.33 27.45
N THR A 28 -7.79 -5.29 27.98
CA THR A 28 -7.00 -4.05 28.10
C THR A 28 -6.41 -3.63 26.74
N ALA A 29 -6.05 -4.59 25.88
CA ALA A 29 -5.55 -4.35 24.53
C ALA A 29 -6.65 -4.04 23.50
N THR A 30 -7.89 -4.46 23.75
CA THR A 30 -9.06 -4.27 22.87
C THR A 30 -9.25 -2.82 22.41
N PRO A 31 -9.22 -1.78 23.27
CA PRO A 31 -9.35 -0.39 22.81
C PRO A 31 -8.21 0.06 21.88
N GLN A 32 -6.98 -0.44 22.08
CA GLN A 32 -5.86 -0.16 21.16
C GLN A 32 -6.08 -0.86 19.81
N ILE A 33 -6.59 -2.09 19.82
CA ILE A 33 -6.92 -2.85 18.61
C ILE A 33 -8.02 -2.14 17.81
N THR A 34 -9.06 -1.64 18.46
CA THR A 34 -10.12 -0.85 17.81
C THR A 34 -9.57 0.42 17.18
N SER A 35 -8.70 1.15 17.88
CA SER A 35 -8.04 2.33 17.33
C SER A 35 -7.14 2.02 16.13
N ILE A 36 -6.49 0.85 16.09
CA ILE A 36 -5.68 0.42 14.96
C ILE A 36 -6.57 0.04 13.77
N ASN A 37 -7.71 -0.62 14.04
CA ASN A 37 -8.69 -1.01 13.02
C ASN A 37 -9.29 0.18 12.27
N THR A 38 -9.39 1.36 12.89
CA THR A 38 -9.84 2.58 12.21
C THR A 38 -8.73 3.29 11.42
N GLN A 39 -7.46 3.11 11.81
CA GLN A 39 -6.32 3.78 11.17
C GLN A 39 -5.69 2.98 10.02
N LEU A 40 -5.70 1.64 10.10
CA LEU A 40 -5.16 0.77 9.06
C LEU A 40 -5.79 0.96 7.67
N PRO A 41 -7.12 1.06 7.52
CA PRO A 41 -7.75 1.30 6.23
C PRO A 41 -7.33 2.63 5.60
N ALA A 42 -7.21 3.68 6.43
CA ALA A 42 -6.76 5.00 5.98
C ALA A 42 -5.31 4.96 5.50
N ALA A 43 -4.43 4.22 6.20
CA ALA A 43 -3.05 4.00 5.79
C ALA A 43 -2.95 3.19 4.49
N THR A 44 -3.78 2.15 4.34
CA THR A 44 -3.88 1.34 3.12
C THR A 44 -4.33 2.20 1.93
N SER A 45 -5.36 3.02 2.10
CA SER A 45 -5.81 3.98 1.06
C SER A 45 -4.69 4.95 0.70
N HIS A 46 -4.02 5.55 1.69
CA HIS A 46 -2.90 6.47 1.46
C HIS A 46 -1.76 5.82 0.67
N LEU A 47 -1.41 4.57 0.99
CA LEU A 47 -0.38 3.84 0.24
C LEU A 47 -0.80 3.58 -1.21
N SER A 48 -2.06 3.20 -1.43
CA SER A 48 -2.61 3.01 -2.77
C SER A 48 -2.61 4.32 -3.58
N ASP A 49 -3.03 5.42 -2.97
CA ASP A 49 -3.06 6.74 -3.59
C ASP A 49 -1.64 7.23 -3.92
N LEU A 50 -0.69 7.05 -2.99
CA LEU A 50 0.72 7.36 -3.21
C LEU A 50 1.31 6.56 -4.37
N SER A 51 1.01 5.26 -4.45
CA SER A 51 1.43 4.40 -5.56
C SER A 51 0.91 4.94 -6.89
N LYS A 52 -0.37 5.31 -6.94
CA LYS A 52 -1.01 5.84 -8.15
C LYS A 52 -0.44 7.20 -8.56
N MET A 53 -0.28 8.13 -7.61
CA MET A 53 0.33 9.44 -7.89
C MET A 53 1.78 9.30 -8.40
N THR A 54 2.52 8.32 -7.88
CA THR A 54 3.89 8.03 -8.33
C THR A 54 3.90 7.47 -9.75
N GLU A 55 2.95 6.60 -10.09
CA GLU A 55 2.75 6.07 -11.43
C GLU A 55 2.40 7.18 -12.43
N ASP A 56 1.38 7.97 -12.13
CA ASP A 56 0.92 9.07 -12.98
C ASP A 56 2.06 10.08 -13.24
N GLY A 57 2.81 10.44 -12.20
CA GLY A 57 3.97 11.32 -12.32
C GLY A 57 5.10 10.72 -13.17
N THR A 58 5.34 9.41 -13.04
CA THR A 58 6.37 8.72 -13.82
C THR A 58 6.01 8.66 -15.30
N LEU A 59 4.76 8.32 -15.62
CA LEU A 59 4.24 8.31 -16.99
C LEU A 59 4.34 9.70 -17.63
N GLU A 60 4.04 10.75 -16.88
CA GLU A 60 4.16 12.12 -17.40
C GLU A 60 5.63 12.50 -17.68
N VAL A 61 6.57 12.13 -16.82
CA VAL A 61 8.00 12.37 -17.07
C VAL A 61 8.47 11.59 -18.31
N MET A 62 8.05 10.34 -18.48
CA MET A 62 8.36 9.56 -19.69
C MET A 62 7.81 10.23 -20.95
N ARG A 63 6.53 10.67 -20.92
CA ARG A 63 5.90 11.38 -22.03
C ARG A 63 6.65 12.67 -22.41
N LEU A 64 7.06 13.46 -21.42
CA LEU A 64 7.86 14.67 -21.64
C LEU A 64 9.25 14.35 -22.23
N THR A 65 9.84 13.25 -21.79
CA THR A 65 11.14 12.76 -22.28
C THR A 65 11.06 12.34 -23.74
N GLU A 66 10.00 11.62 -24.14
CA GLU A 66 9.73 11.26 -25.54
C GLU A 66 9.56 12.50 -26.43
N ILE A 67 8.78 13.49 -25.97
CA ILE A 67 8.61 14.76 -26.71
C ILE A 67 9.95 15.49 -26.87
N MET A 68 10.81 15.46 -25.86
CA MET A 68 12.15 16.04 -25.96
C MET A 68 13.00 15.30 -26.99
N GLN A 69 12.96 13.96 -27.03
CA GLN A 69 13.68 13.17 -28.03
C GLN A 69 13.20 13.45 -29.46
N ASP A 70 11.88 13.53 -29.69
CA ASP A 70 11.30 13.89 -30.99
C ASP A 70 11.77 15.29 -31.44
N ASN A 71 11.78 16.26 -30.52
CA ASN A 71 12.28 17.60 -30.79
C ASN A 71 13.77 17.59 -31.11
N HIS A 72 14.57 16.81 -30.37
CA HIS A 72 16.00 16.65 -30.64
C HIS A 72 16.24 16.03 -32.02
N GLU A 73 15.46 15.05 -32.45
CA GLU A 73 15.59 14.45 -33.77
C GLU A 73 15.29 15.48 -34.89
N ARG A 74 14.23 16.29 -34.72
CA ARG A 74 13.91 17.38 -35.64
C ARG A 74 15.02 18.42 -35.71
N VAL A 75 15.53 18.87 -34.55
CA VAL A 75 16.64 19.83 -34.48
C VAL A 75 17.91 19.25 -35.11
N ALA A 76 18.24 17.98 -34.87
CA ALA A 76 19.39 17.32 -35.47
C ALA A 76 19.31 17.31 -37.01
N LYS A 77 18.12 17.04 -37.56
CA LYS A 77 17.87 17.05 -39.00
C LYS A 77 18.08 18.43 -39.61
N ASP A 78 17.49 19.47 -39.00
CA ASP A 78 17.64 20.85 -39.46
C ASP A 78 19.09 21.32 -39.37
N LEU A 79 19.77 20.96 -38.28
CA LEU A 79 21.18 21.27 -38.06
C LEU A 79 22.08 20.62 -39.11
N SER A 80 21.81 19.36 -39.48
CA SER A 80 22.53 18.65 -40.54
C SER A 80 22.37 19.35 -41.89
N ALA A 81 21.15 19.77 -42.24
CA ALA A 81 20.90 20.50 -43.48
C ALA A 81 21.65 21.84 -43.53
N VAL A 82 21.70 22.58 -42.40
CA VAL A 82 22.45 23.84 -42.31
C VAL A 82 23.96 23.59 -42.43
N VAL A 83 24.47 22.52 -41.80
CA VAL A 83 25.89 22.14 -41.90
C VAL A 83 26.28 21.84 -43.35
N GLU A 84 25.46 21.12 -44.10
CA GLU A 84 25.70 20.85 -45.53
C GLU A 84 25.80 22.14 -46.36
N VAL A 85 24.89 23.09 -46.15
CA VAL A 85 24.93 24.40 -46.83
C VAL A 85 26.19 25.17 -46.46
N LEU A 86 26.56 25.19 -45.17
CA LEU A 86 27.75 25.90 -44.71
C LEU A 86 29.05 25.28 -45.24
N GLN A 87 29.11 23.95 -45.38
CA GLN A 87 30.23 23.27 -46.01
C GLN A 87 30.35 23.64 -47.49
N ALA A 88 29.23 23.72 -48.22
CA ALA A 88 29.22 24.18 -49.62
C ALA A 88 29.66 25.65 -49.77
N MET A 89 29.45 26.48 -48.75
CA MET A 89 29.89 27.88 -48.68
C MET A 89 31.31 28.05 -48.09
N ASP A 90 32.04 26.96 -47.86
CA ASP A 90 33.39 26.93 -47.28
C ASP A 90 33.49 27.57 -45.88
N CYS A 91 32.37 27.61 -45.16
CA CYS A 91 32.24 28.16 -43.80
C CYS A 91 32.58 27.10 -42.73
N VAL A 92 33.77 26.48 -42.83
CA VAL A 92 34.18 25.29 -42.07
C VAL A 92 34.13 25.48 -40.55
N ALA A 93 34.55 26.65 -40.05
CA ALA A 93 34.54 26.92 -38.60
C ALA A 93 33.12 26.93 -38.01
N LEU A 94 32.14 27.47 -38.74
CA LEU A 94 30.75 27.50 -38.29
C LEU A 94 30.11 26.12 -38.41
N ALA A 95 30.38 25.39 -39.51
CA ALA A 95 29.95 24.01 -39.67
C ALA A 95 30.45 23.10 -38.54
N GLY A 96 31.72 23.25 -38.14
CA GLY A 96 32.29 22.51 -36.99
C GLY A 96 31.62 22.85 -35.66
N ARG A 97 31.30 24.13 -35.41
CA ARG A 97 30.56 24.53 -34.20
C ARG A 97 29.16 23.93 -34.16
N LEU A 98 28.45 23.90 -35.29
CA LEU A 98 27.13 23.24 -35.37
C LEU A 98 27.26 21.71 -35.21
N GLY A 99 28.31 21.10 -35.75
CA GLY A 99 28.61 19.67 -35.51
C GLY A 99 28.79 19.35 -34.02
N ASN A 100 29.47 20.23 -33.26
CA ASN A 100 29.58 20.07 -31.81
C ASN A 100 28.20 20.15 -31.12
N VAL A 101 27.33 21.06 -31.53
CA VAL A 101 25.95 21.15 -31.01
C VAL A 101 25.18 19.87 -31.31
N SER A 102 25.32 19.31 -32.51
CA SER A 102 24.72 18.02 -32.88
C SER A 102 25.20 16.88 -31.98
N SER A 103 26.50 16.86 -31.66
CA SER A 103 27.07 15.87 -30.75
C SER A 103 26.54 15.98 -29.32
N VAL A 104 26.36 17.21 -28.81
CA VAL A 104 25.76 17.44 -27.48
C VAL A 104 24.31 16.96 -27.47
N LEU A 105 23.55 17.29 -28.52
CA LEU A 105 22.15 16.86 -28.66
C LEU A 105 22.00 15.32 -28.70
N ALA A 106 22.92 14.64 -29.39
CA ALA A 106 22.97 13.19 -29.40
C ALA A 106 23.31 12.60 -28.02
N GLN A 107 24.18 13.27 -27.25
CA GLN A 107 24.49 12.89 -25.88
C GLN A 107 23.29 13.08 -24.95
N ASP A 108 22.53 14.18 -25.10
CA ASP A 108 21.31 14.42 -24.34
C ASP A 108 20.25 13.34 -24.62
N ASN A 109 20.08 12.92 -25.87
CA ASN A 109 19.18 11.81 -26.20
C ASN A 109 19.54 10.49 -25.49
N LYS A 110 20.84 10.24 -25.27
CA LYS A 110 21.30 9.11 -24.48
C LYS A 110 20.85 9.24 -23.02
N TYR A 111 21.02 10.42 -22.41
CA TYR A 111 20.56 10.66 -21.04
C TYR A 111 19.04 10.56 -20.89
N LEU A 112 18.27 11.06 -21.87
CA LEU A 112 16.81 10.90 -21.90
C LEU A 112 16.42 9.41 -21.91
N THR A 113 17.13 8.57 -22.67
CA THR A 113 16.93 7.11 -22.67
C THR A 113 17.29 6.48 -21.33
N GLU A 114 18.37 6.92 -20.71
CA GLU A 114 18.78 6.47 -19.36
C GLU A 114 17.75 6.87 -18.29
N ILE A 115 17.15 8.06 -18.38
CA ILE A 115 16.06 8.51 -17.50
C ILE A 115 14.85 7.59 -17.63
N MET A 116 14.40 7.30 -18.86
CA MET A 116 13.28 6.36 -19.07
C MET A 116 13.57 4.97 -18.48
N THR A 117 14.82 4.50 -18.63
CA THR A 117 15.26 3.21 -18.06
C THR A 117 15.29 3.26 -16.52
N ALA A 118 15.74 4.36 -15.93
CA ALA A 118 15.77 4.51 -14.47
C ALA A 118 14.36 4.55 -13.86
N LEU A 119 13.41 5.18 -14.55
CA LEU A 119 12.02 5.27 -14.13
C LEU A 119 11.27 3.94 -14.16
N SER A 120 11.75 2.94 -14.92
CA SER A 120 11.13 1.60 -14.94
C SER A 120 11.16 0.87 -13.59
N PHE A 121 11.99 1.32 -12.63
CA PHE A 121 11.98 0.81 -11.25
C PHE A 121 10.63 1.05 -10.53
N GLN A 122 9.82 2.01 -10.98
CA GLN A 122 8.53 2.33 -10.40
C GLN A 122 7.56 1.14 -10.37
N ASP A 123 7.63 0.22 -11.35
CA ASP A 123 6.84 -1.02 -11.31
C ASP A 123 7.18 -1.89 -10.08
N LEU A 124 8.46 -1.99 -9.73
CA LEU A 124 8.92 -2.70 -8.54
C LEU A 124 8.43 -2.00 -7.25
N VAL A 125 8.37 -0.67 -7.25
CA VAL A 125 7.80 0.11 -6.14
C VAL A 125 6.31 -0.17 -6.01
N ALA A 126 5.55 -0.07 -7.10
CA ALA A 126 4.12 -0.33 -7.13
C ALA A 126 3.79 -1.75 -6.64
N GLN A 127 4.57 -2.75 -7.07
CA GLN A 127 4.42 -4.12 -6.60
C GLN A 127 4.67 -4.26 -5.09
N ARG A 128 5.70 -3.60 -4.55
CA ARG A 128 6.00 -3.63 -3.11
C ARG A 128 4.90 -2.95 -2.30
N VAL A 129 4.39 -1.81 -2.77
CA VAL A 129 3.27 -1.12 -2.13
C VAL A 129 2.02 -2.00 -2.15
N LYS A 130 1.71 -2.66 -3.27
CA LYS A 130 0.60 -3.60 -3.35
C LYS A 130 0.73 -4.76 -2.36
N LYS A 131 1.94 -5.30 -2.17
CA LYS A 131 2.19 -6.34 -1.14
C LYS A 131 1.97 -5.80 0.28
N LEU A 132 2.43 -4.59 0.57
CA LEU A 132 2.19 -3.95 1.87
C LEU A 132 0.69 -3.76 2.13
N VAL A 133 -0.06 -3.29 1.14
CA VAL A 133 -1.51 -3.16 1.21
C VAL A 133 -2.18 -4.49 1.56
N VAL A 134 -1.80 -5.58 0.91
CA VAL A 134 -2.34 -6.93 1.22
C VAL A 134 -2.01 -7.35 2.66
N ILE A 135 -0.77 -7.12 3.12
CA ILE A 135 -0.38 -7.46 4.49
C ILE A 135 -1.20 -6.65 5.52
N LEU A 136 -1.42 -5.36 5.26
CA LEU A 136 -2.21 -4.51 6.15
C LEU A 136 -3.68 -4.96 6.20
N ASP A 137 -4.24 -5.38 5.06
CA ASP A 137 -5.60 -5.94 4.96
C ASP A 137 -5.74 -7.26 5.76
N GLU A 138 -4.75 -8.16 5.65
CA GLU A 138 -4.71 -9.39 6.45
C GLU A 138 -4.61 -9.11 7.96
N VAL A 139 -3.80 -8.11 8.35
CA VAL A 139 -3.69 -7.69 9.76
C VAL A 139 -5.02 -7.11 10.25
N GLN A 140 -5.67 -6.27 9.44
CA GLN A 140 -7.00 -5.75 9.75
C GLN A 140 -8.01 -6.87 10.00
N GLY A 141 -8.08 -7.86 9.12
CA GLY A 141 -8.97 -9.01 9.25
C GLY A 141 -8.75 -9.79 10.56
N LYS A 142 -7.49 -10.09 10.90
CA LYS A 142 -7.15 -10.81 12.15
C LYS A 142 -7.47 -10.00 13.40
N LEU A 143 -7.22 -8.69 13.37
CA LEU A 143 -7.58 -7.80 14.48
C LEU A 143 -9.11 -7.73 14.65
N MET A 144 -9.86 -7.73 13.55
CA MET A 144 -11.32 -7.75 13.57
C MET A 144 -11.86 -9.06 14.16
N GLU A 145 -11.36 -10.20 13.71
CA GLU A 145 -11.70 -11.52 14.27
C GLU A 145 -11.43 -11.56 15.78
N LEU A 146 -10.28 -11.04 16.22
CA LEU A 146 -9.92 -10.94 17.63
C LEU A 146 -10.92 -10.08 18.42
N VAL A 147 -11.29 -8.90 17.90
CA VAL A 147 -12.29 -8.05 18.56
C VAL A 147 -13.65 -8.72 18.65
N VAL A 148 -14.09 -9.46 17.61
CA VAL A 148 -15.39 -10.14 17.66
C VAL A 148 -15.37 -11.31 18.65
N VAL A 149 -14.36 -12.19 18.58
CA VAL A 149 -14.26 -13.36 19.45
C VAL A 149 -14.17 -12.96 20.93
N PHE A 150 -13.39 -11.93 21.25
CA PHE A 150 -13.18 -11.50 22.64
C PHE A 150 -14.23 -10.47 23.11
N GLY A 151 -14.76 -9.64 22.21
CA GLY A 151 -15.87 -8.72 22.49
C GLY A 151 -17.16 -9.45 22.86
N LEU A 152 -17.42 -10.62 22.23
CA LEU A 152 -18.52 -11.52 22.58
C LEU A 152 -18.40 -12.10 24.01
N GLN A 153 -17.18 -12.27 24.52
CA GLN A 153 -16.94 -12.88 25.85
C GLN A 153 -16.87 -11.85 26.99
N GLY A 154 -16.58 -10.58 26.69
CA GLY A 154 -16.46 -9.50 27.68
C GLY A 154 -17.79 -9.04 28.30
N LYS A 155 -18.89 -9.04 27.53
CA LYS A 155 -20.23 -8.67 28.00
C LYS A 155 -21.01 -9.91 28.45
N GLY A 156 -20.71 -10.38 29.66
CA GLY A 156 -21.36 -11.55 30.25
C GLY A 156 -22.85 -11.44 30.58
N GLU A 157 -23.61 -10.40 30.19
CA GLU A 157 -25.03 -10.32 30.60
C GLU A 157 -25.97 -9.45 29.73
N ALA A 158 -25.56 -9.02 28.54
CA ALA A 158 -26.47 -8.25 27.66
C ALA A 158 -26.20 -8.47 26.17
N ALA A 159 -26.60 -9.62 25.61
CA ALA A 159 -26.81 -9.75 24.17
C ALA A 159 -27.61 -11.02 23.85
N SER A 160 -28.90 -10.85 23.57
CA SER A 160 -29.72 -11.82 22.83
C SER A 160 -29.40 -11.86 21.33
N ASP A 161 -28.17 -11.49 20.92
CA ASP A 161 -27.85 -11.16 19.53
C ASP A 161 -26.54 -11.78 19.00
N ALA A 162 -26.10 -12.89 19.60
CA ALA A 162 -24.94 -13.66 19.13
C ALA A 162 -25.09 -14.16 17.68
N GLY A 163 -26.33 -14.28 17.16
CA GLY A 163 -26.60 -14.65 15.77
C GLY A 163 -26.27 -13.55 14.75
N THR A 164 -26.44 -12.27 15.12
CA THR A 164 -26.22 -11.14 14.21
C THR A 164 -24.74 -10.85 14.03
N ALA A 165 -23.93 -10.99 15.08
CA ALA A 165 -22.48 -10.86 15.01
C ALA A 165 -21.80 -11.91 14.10
N GLY A 166 -22.24 -13.17 14.19
CA GLY A 166 -21.75 -14.23 13.30
C GLY A 166 -22.16 -14.00 11.85
N HIS A 167 -23.35 -13.43 11.61
CA HIS A 167 -23.79 -13.04 10.27
C HIS A 167 -22.99 -11.86 9.70
N LEU A 168 -22.66 -10.87 10.53
CA LEU A 168 -21.83 -9.72 10.13
C LEU A 168 -20.38 -10.12 9.84
N LEU A 169 -19.80 -11.05 10.61
CA LEU A 169 -18.49 -11.66 10.31
C LEU A 169 -18.49 -12.34 8.94
N LYS A 170 -19.53 -13.13 8.66
CA LYS A 170 -19.70 -13.80 7.37
C LYS A 170 -19.84 -12.79 6.22
N GLN A 171 -20.53 -11.67 6.45
CA GLN A 171 -20.58 -10.57 5.49
C GLN A 171 -19.22 -9.87 5.31
N LEU A 172 -18.39 -9.79 6.34
CA LEU A 172 -17.02 -9.27 6.28
C LEU A 172 -16.10 -10.18 5.45
N GLU A 173 -16.22 -11.49 5.64
CA GLU A 173 -15.53 -12.51 4.84
C GLU A 173 -15.99 -12.51 3.36
N GLU A 174 -17.28 -12.22 3.12
CA GLU A 174 -17.87 -12.21 1.77
C GLU A 174 -17.69 -10.86 1.04
N SER A 175 -17.33 -9.77 1.72
CA SER A 175 -17.22 -8.45 1.12
C SER A 175 -15.89 -8.25 0.39
N LYS A 176 -15.99 -7.89 -0.91
CA LYS A 176 -14.85 -7.77 -1.84
C LYS A 176 -14.16 -6.40 -1.86
N THR A 177 -14.70 -5.41 -1.17
CA THR A 177 -14.18 -4.03 -1.21
C THR A 177 -13.87 -3.54 0.20
N THR A 178 -12.72 -2.90 0.35
CA THR A 178 -12.25 -2.32 1.63
C THR A 178 -13.26 -1.35 2.23
N ALA A 179 -14.00 -0.61 1.39
CA ALA A 179 -15.06 0.29 1.84
C ALA A 179 -16.29 -0.43 2.42
N MET A 180 -16.64 -1.63 1.91
CA MET A 180 -17.70 -2.45 2.50
C MET A 180 -17.22 -3.15 3.76
N GLN A 181 -16.00 -3.68 3.76
CA GLN A 181 -15.39 -4.29 4.95
C GLN A 181 -15.31 -3.29 6.10
N GLN A 182 -15.01 -2.02 5.82
CA GLN A 182 -14.99 -0.97 6.83
C GLN A 182 -16.36 -0.69 7.44
N LYS A 183 -17.41 -0.54 6.61
CA LYS A 183 -18.77 -0.33 7.14
C LYS A 183 -19.23 -1.48 8.02
N VAL A 184 -18.99 -2.71 7.57
CA VAL A 184 -19.34 -3.90 8.36
C VAL A 184 -18.50 -3.98 9.64
N ALA A 185 -17.21 -3.60 9.59
CA ALA A 185 -16.36 -3.52 10.78
C ALA A 185 -16.85 -2.46 11.77
N ASP A 186 -17.19 -1.26 11.30
CA ASP A 186 -17.73 -0.17 12.10
C ASP A 186 -19.09 -0.55 12.73
N ASP A 187 -19.97 -1.20 11.97
CA ASP A 187 -21.28 -1.69 12.44
C ASP A 187 -21.12 -2.75 13.53
N ILE A 188 -20.16 -3.67 13.39
CA ILE A 188 -19.82 -4.65 14.41
C ILE A 188 -19.28 -3.94 15.66
N LEU A 189 -18.30 -3.04 15.52
CA LEU A 189 -17.74 -2.29 16.65
C LEU A 189 -18.83 -1.53 17.43
N ALA A 190 -19.74 -0.88 16.70
CA ALA A 190 -20.88 -0.16 17.27
C ALA A 190 -21.85 -1.08 18.03
N GLN A 191 -22.19 -2.26 17.49
CA GLN A 191 -23.05 -3.24 18.18
C GLN A 191 -22.44 -3.73 19.50
N PHE A 192 -21.12 -3.88 19.54
CA PHE A 192 -20.43 -4.32 20.75
C PHE A 192 -20.14 -3.21 21.76
N GLY A 193 -20.52 -1.96 21.45
CA GLY A 193 -20.38 -0.81 22.34
C GLY A 193 -18.96 -0.24 22.37
N PHE A 194 -18.15 -0.56 21.36
CA PHE A 194 -16.86 0.08 21.12
C PHE A 194 -17.12 1.27 20.18
N LYS A 195 -17.04 2.50 20.73
CA LYS A 195 -17.06 3.76 19.96
C LYS A 195 -15.66 4.33 19.85
#